data_AF-A0A7V6PV82-F1
#
_entry.id   AF-A0A7V6PV82-F1
#
_cell.length_a   1.000
_cell.length_b   1.000
_cell.length_c   1.000
_cell.angle_alpha   90.00
_cell.angle_beta   90.00
_cell.angle_gamma   90.00
#
_symmetry.space_group_name_H-M   'P 1'
#
loop_
_entity.id
_entity.type
_entity.pdbx_description
1 polymer ?
#
loop_
_entity_poly.entity_id
_entity_poly.type
_entity_poly.pdbx_seq_one_letter_code
_entity_poly.pdbx_strand_id
1 'polypeptide(L)'
;MMVYTKWKGINKKKRTEDQEKLLESERYRIVDAVWEPIVDEEKFYSVQALLKKNCVSKHNKVKPVKHNYILNGGLLWCEKCGKEMEGRSGTGAKGVRYYYYLCKN
;
A
#
# COMPACT_ATOMS: atom_id res chain seq x y z
N MET A 1 4.56 1.92 15.82
CA MET A 1 3.46 1.10 16.37
C MET A 1 4.10 0.11 17.34
N MET A 2 4.03 0.41 18.64
CA MET A 2 4.67 -0.32 19.76
C MET A 2 3.66 -0.32 20.90
N VAL A 3 2.46 -0.83 20.65
CA VAL A 3 1.37 -0.89 21.63
C VAL A 3 1.13 -2.33 22.07
N TYR A 4 1.59 -3.30 21.28
CA TYR A 4 1.36 -4.73 21.51
C TYR A 4 2.46 -5.41 22.33
N THR A 5 3.51 -4.67 22.69
CA THR A 5 4.67 -5.16 23.42
C THR A 5 4.78 -4.48 24.77
N LYS A 6 5.62 -5.02 25.66
CA LYS A 6 6.00 -4.43 26.95
C LYS A 6 6.75 -3.09 26.83
N TRP A 7 6.88 -2.51 25.63
CA TRP A 7 7.71 -1.34 25.38
C TRP A 7 6.89 -0.18 24.83
N LYS A 8 7.06 1.02 25.41
CA LYS A 8 6.40 2.26 25.01
C LYS A 8 7.42 3.30 24.60
N GLY A 9 7.25 3.85 23.39
CA GLY A 9 8.01 5.03 22.96
C GLY A 9 7.43 6.34 23.51
N ILE A 10 8.26 7.16 24.16
CA ILE A 10 7.97 8.52 24.64
C ILE A 10 8.52 9.53 23.62
N ASN A 11 7.88 10.71 23.48
CA ASN A 11 8.31 11.78 22.57
C ASN A 11 8.43 11.37 21.09
N LYS A 12 7.54 10.48 20.62
CA LYS A 12 7.54 9.94 19.23
C LYS A 12 7.61 10.99 18.12
N LYS A 13 7.09 12.19 18.36
CA LYS A 13 7.12 13.31 17.39
C LYS A 13 8.54 13.80 17.10
N LYS A 14 9.40 13.79 18.12
CA LYS A 14 10.79 14.25 18.04
C LYS A 14 11.76 13.15 17.65
N ARG A 15 11.27 11.97 17.23
CA ARG A 15 12.12 10.80 16.93
C ARG A 15 13.17 11.06 15.84
N THR A 16 12.85 11.92 14.88
CA THR A 16 13.71 12.22 13.72
C THR A 16 14.62 13.43 13.96
N GLU A 17 14.45 14.13 15.09
CA GLU A 17 15.27 15.28 15.46
C GLU A 17 16.62 14.84 16.02
N ASP A 18 17.56 15.77 16.09
CA ASP A 18 18.88 15.56 16.70
C ASP A 18 18.73 15.44 18.22
N GLN A 19 18.88 14.23 18.74
CA GLN A 19 18.60 13.93 20.15
C GLN A 19 19.61 14.57 21.11
N GLU A 20 20.85 14.80 20.67
CA GLU A 20 21.88 15.40 21.53
C GLU A 20 21.54 16.85 21.88
N LYS A 21 20.90 17.57 20.95
CA LYS A 21 20.47 18.97 21.12
C LYS A 21 19.18 19.12 21.93
N LEU A 22 18.44 18.05 22.13
CA LEU A 22 17.22 18.06 22.92
C LEU A 22 17.54 17.90 24.41
N LEU A 23 16.74 18.59 25.24
CA LEU A 23 16.71 18.36 26.68
C LEU A 23 16.37 16.89 26.96
N GLU A 24 16.97 16.32 28.01
CA GLU A 24 16.83 14.90 28.37
C GLU A 24 15.36 14.44 28.46
N SER A 25 14.48 15.30 28.96
CA SER A 25 13.04 15.04 29.09
C SER A 25 12.30 14.99 27.75
N GLU A 26 12.84 15.62 26.71
CA GLU A 26 12.24 15.75 25.38
C GLU A 26 12.79 14.74 24.38
N ARG A 27 13.88 14.05 24.73
CA ARG A 27 14.48 12.99 23.91
C ARG A 27 13.50 11.85 23.69
N TYR A 28 13.57 11.28 22.50
CA TYR A 28 12.86 10.05 22.17
C TYR A 28 13.52 8.88 22.91
N ARG A 29 12.73 8.18 23.73
CA ARG A 29 13.19 6.98 24.45
C ARG A 29 12.15 5.89 24.44
N ILE A 30 12.61 4.66 24.52
CA ILE A 30 11.77 3.47 24.69
C ILE A 30 11.86 3.08 26.16
N VAL A 31 10.71 2.98 26.82
CA VAL A 31 10.60 2.59 28.23
C VAL A 31 9.71 1.36 28.36
N ASP A 32 9.79 0.67 29.49
CA ASP A 32 8.79 -0.35 29.84
C ASP A 32 7.39 0.26 29.91
N ALA A 33 6.44 -0.47 29.35
CA ALA A 33 5.03 -0.15 29.39
C ALA A 33 4.46 -0.53 30.76
N VAL A 34 3.46 0.23 31.20
CA VAL A 34 2.76 -0.02 32.47
C VAL A 34 1.75 -1.16 32.35
N TRP A 35 1.37 -1.54 31.13
CA TRP A 35 0.38 -2.58 30.86
C TRP A 35 1.04 -3.93 30.53
N GLU A 36 0.29 -5.00 30.78
CA GLU A 36 0.69 -6.35 30.40
C GLU A 36 0.72 -6.51 28.87
N PRO A 37 1.73 -7.20 28.31
CA PRO A 37 1.83 -7.39 26.87
C PRO A 37 0.62 -8.16 26.32
N ILE A 38 0.00 -7.62 25.27
CA ILE A 38 -1.17 -8.21 24.61
C ILE A 38 -0.79 -9.48 23.84
N VAL A 39 0.45 -9.52 23.35
CA VAL A 39 0.98 -10.60 22.52
C VAL A 39 2.36 -10.99 23.06
N ASP A 40 2.64 -12.28 23.04
CA ASP A 40 3.97 -12.81 23.34
C ASP A 40 5.07 -12.20 22.46
N GLU A 41 6.26 -11.99 23.02
CA GLU A 41 7.36 -11.33 22.31
C GLU A 41 7.81 -12.12 21.07
N GLU A 42 7.90 -13.45 21.16
CA GLU A 42 8.31 -14.29 20.02
C GLU A 42 7.29 -14.20 18.89
N LYS A 43 6.00 -14.23 19.24
CA LYS A 43 4.91 -14.06 18.28
C LYS A 43 4.92 -12.66 17.64
N PHE A 44 5.25 -11.62 18.40
CA PHE A 44 5.38 -10.28 17.84
C PHE A 44 6.54 -10.20 16.83
N TYR A 45 7.74 -10.68 17.20
CA TYR A 45 8.92 -10.61 16.34
C TYR A 45 8.79 -11.46 15.08
N SER A 46 8.20 -12.66 15.18
CA SER A 46 7.94 -13.53 14.02
C SER A 46 7.01 -12.85 13.00
N VAL A 47 5.93 -12.20 13.45
CA VAL A 47 5.03 -11.44 12.58
C VAL A 47 5.73 -10.23 11.96
N GLN A 48 6.54 -9.48 12.72
CA GLN A 48 7.30 -8.35 12.17
C GLN A 48 8.30 -8.80 11.09
N ALA A 49 8.96 -9.95 11.27
CA ALA A 49 9.86 -10.51 10.28
C ALA A 49 9.11 -10.91 8.99
N LEU A 50 7.93 -11.53 9.14
CA LEU A 50 7.07 -11.91 8.02
C LEU A 50 6.56 -10.69 7.24
N LEU A 51 6.11 -9.64 7.95
CA LEU A 51 5.71 -8.37 7.33
C LEU A 51 6.86 -7.72 6.56
N LYS A 52 8.06 -7.67 7.14
CA LYS A 52 9.26 -7.15 6.44
C LYS A 52 9.53 -7.92 5.14
N LYS A 53 9.49 -9.25 5.18
CA LYS A 53 9.66 -10.09 3.98
C LYS A 53 8.58 -9.81 2.93
N ASN A 54 7.32 -9.69 3.36
CA ASN A 54 6.20 -9.45 2.46
C ASN A 54 6.26 -8.08 1.77
N CYS A 55 6.74 -7.04 2.48
CA CYS A 55 6.89 -5.68 1.94
C CYS A 55 7.96 -5.57 0.84
N VAL A 56 8.96 -6.47 0.80
CA VAL A 56 10.02 -6.43 -0.21
C VAL A 56 9.51 -6.83 -1.60
N SER A 57 8.52 -7.73 -1.66
CA SER A 57 7.97 -8.17 -2.94
C SER A 57 6.90 -7.21 -3.45
N LYS A 58 7.15 -6.54 -4.58
CA LYS A 58 6.14 -5.72 -5.28
C LYS A 58 4.96 -6.54 -5.82
N HIS A 59 5.07 -7.88 -5.78
CA HIS A 59 4.10 -8.84 -6.29
C HIS A 59 3.01 -9.24 -5.30
N ASN A 60 3.15 -8.92 -4.01
CA ASN A 60 2.12 -9.13 -2.98
C ASN A 60 1.01 -8.06 -3.02
N LYS A 61 0.86 -7.34 -4.13
CA LYS A 61 -0.27 -6.44 -4.33
C LYS A 61 -1.47 -7.27 -4.77
N VAL A 62 -2.64 -6.97 -4.19
CA VAL A 62 -3.92 -7.47 -4.69
C VAL A 62 -3.96 -7.21 -6.19
N LYS A 63 -4.11 -8.28 -6.99
CA LYS A 63 -4.20 -8.15 -8.44
C LYS A 63 -5.35 -7.17 -8.74
N PRO A 64 -5.12 -6.09 -9.50
CA PRO A 64 -6.21 -5.19 -9.84
C PRO A 64 -7.29 -5.98 -10.57
N VAL A 65 -8.55 -5.76 -10.19
CA VAL A 65 -9.71 -6.35 -10.86
C VAL A 65 -9.59 -6.07 -12.35
N LYS A 66 -9.62 -7.14 -13.17
CA LYS A 66 -9.64 -6.99 -14.62
C LYS A 66 -10.96 -6.33 -15.01
N HIS A 67 -10.88 -5.23 -15.74
CA HIS A 67 -12.08 -4.58 -16.28
C HIS A 67 -12.62 -5.42 -17.44
N ASN A 68 -13.91 -5.75 -17.41
CA ASN A 68 -14.59 -6.48 -18.47
C ASN A 68 -15.08 -5.50 -19.54
N TYR A 69 -14.63 -5.67 -20.78
CA TYR A 69 -15.13 -4.91 -21.92
C TYR A 69 -16.35 -5.62 -22.49
N ILE A 70 -17.53 -5.26 -21.99
CA ILE A 70 -18.80 -5.95 -22.28
C ILE A 70 -19.17 -5.87 -23.77
N LEU A 71 -18.70 -4.84 -24.48
CA LEU A 71 -19.01 -4.63 -25.89
C LEU A 71 -17.99 -5.28 -26.85
N ASN A 72 -16.93 -5.90 -26.32
CA ASN A 72 -16.05 -6.73 -27.16
C ASN A 72 -16.80 -8.02 -27.56
N GLY A 73 -16.59 -8.48 -28.79
CA GLY A 73 -17.23 -9.69 -29.33
C GLY A 73 -18.30 -9.42 -30.40
N GLY A 74 -18.18 -8.31 -31.14
CA GLY A 74 -19.02 -8.01 -32.30
C GLY A 74 -20.27 -7.20 -31.99
N LEU A 75 -20.35 -6.55 -30.83
CA LEU A 75 -21.47 -5.66 -30.47
C LEU A 75 -21.23 -4.21 -30.90
N LEU A 76 -19.97 -3.78 -30.94
CA LEU A 76 -19.60 -2.40 -31.25
C LEU A 76 -18.79 -2.34 -32.56
N TRP A 77 -19.35 -1.65 -33.55
CA TRP A 77 -18.77 -1.50 -34.88
C TRP A 77 -18.51 -0.03 -35.19
N CYS A 78 -17.39 0.25 -35.86
CA CYS A 78 -17.11 1.58 -36.35
C CYS A 78 -17.79 1.78 -37.71
N GLU A 79 -18.71 2.72 -37.80
CA GLU A 79 -19.41 3.06 -39.05
C GLU A 79 -18.44 3.49 -40.17
N LYS A 80 -17.33 4.17 -39.82
CA LYS A 80 -16.38 4.70 -40.81
C LYS A 80 -15.52 3.64 -41.47
N CYS A 81 -15.22 2.54 -40.79
CA CYS A 81 -14.31 1.51 -41.31
C CYS A 81 -14.92 0.11 -41.39
N GLY A 82 -16.12 -0.08 -40.84
CA GLY A 82 -16.81 -1.37 -40.79
C GLY A 82 -16.15 -2.42 -39.91
N LYS A 83 -15.09 -2.08 -39.16
CA LYS A 83 -14.39 -2.99 -38.25
C LYS A 83 -14.95 -2.91 -36.83
N GLU A 84 -14.78 -4.00 -36.09
CA GLU A 84 -15.12 -4.07 -34.68
C GLU A 84 -14.20 -3.15 -33.84
N MET A 85 -14.77 -2.50 -32.82
CA MET A 85 -14.03 -1.67 -31.88
C MET A 85 -13.51 -2.50 -30.70
N GLU A 86 -12.28 -2.23 -30.25
CA GLU A 86 -11.66 -2.98 -29.15
C GLU A 86 -11.56 -2.13 -27.88
N GLY A 87 -11.92 -2.73 -26.75
CA GLY A 87 -11.70 -2.17 -25.43
C GLY A 87 -10.22 -2.01 -25.06
N ARG A 88 -9.82 -0.79 -24.67
CA ARG A 88 -8.47 -0.42 -24.25
C ARG A 88 -8.52 0.35 -22.94
N SER A 89 -7.40 0.32 -22.20
CA SER A 89 -7.22 1.12 -20.99
C SER A 89 -5.96 1.96 -21.07
N GLY A 90 -6.04 3.21 -20.60
CA GLY A 90 -4.89 4.09 -20.43
C GLY A 90 -4.79 4.59 -18.99
N THR A 91 -3.57 4.78 -18.49
CA THR A 91 -3.35 5.40 -17.18
C THR A 91 -2.92 6.84 -17.37
N GLY A 92 -3.71 7.79 -16.85
CA GLY A 92 -3.38 9.22 -16.92
C GLY A 92 -2.26 9.61 -15.94
N ALA A 93 -1.75 10.84 -16.07
CA ALA A 93 -0.64 11.35 -15.25
C ALA A 93 -0.93 11.32 -13.73
N LYS A 94 -2.20 11.43 -13.32
CA LYS A 94 -2.64 11.33 -11.92
C LYS A 94 -2.81 9.88 -11.41
N GLY A 95 -2.41 8.88 -12.20
CA GLY A 95 -2.55 7.46 -11.85
C GLY A 95 -3.97 6.89 -12.00
N VAL A 96 -4.93 7.70 -12.48
CA VAL A 96 -6.30 7.24 -12.76
C VAL A 96 -6.32 6.44 -14.04
N ARG A 97 -6.95 5.27 -14.00
CA ARG A 97 -7.09 4.37 -15.15
C ARG A 97 -8.42 4.63 -15.85
N TYR A 98 -8.37 4.93 -17.14
CA TYR A 98 -9.53 5.16 -17.99
C TYR A 98 -9.75 3.97 -18.92
N TYR A 99 -11.01 3.61 -19.14
CA TYR A 99 -11.42 2.51 -20.01
C TYR A 99 -12.25 3.07 -21.16
N TYR A 100 -11.90 2.72 -22.38
CA TYR A 100 -12.54 3.26 -23.59
C TYR A 100 -12.48 2.24 -24.73
N TYR A 101 -13.32 2.43 -25.75
CA TYR A 101 -13.30 1.63 -26.97
C TYR A 101 -12.58 2.41 -28.07
N LEU A 102 -11.64 1.76 -28.73
CA LEU A 102 -10.82 2.33 -29.79
C LEU A 102 -11.14 1.64 -31.12
N CYS A 103 -11.26 2.43 -32.18
CA CYS A 103 -11.29 1.91 -33.54
C CYS A 103 -9.85 1.60 -34.03
N LYS A 104 -9.59 0.36 -34.47
CA LYS A 104 -8.33 -0.05 -35.12
C LYS A 104 -8.44 0.20 -36.62
N ASN A 105 -8.29 1.45 -37.05
CA ASN A 105 -8.31 1.76 -38.49
C ASN A 105 -7.03 1.26 -39.16
#